data_AF-A0A8J4DS91-F1
#
_entry.id   AF-A0A8J4DS91-F1
#
_cell.length_a   1.000
_cell.length_b   1.000
_cell.length_c   1.000
_cell.angle_alpha   90.00
_cell.angle_beta   90.00
_cell.angle_gamma   90.00
#
_symmetry.space_group_name_H-M   'P 1'
#
loop_
_entity.id
_entity.type
_entity.pdbx_description
1 polymer ?
#
loop_
_entity_poly.entity_id
_entity_poly.type
_entity_poly.pdbx_seq_one_letter_code
_entity_poly.pdbx_strand_id
1 'polypeptide(L)'
;MVQSQSMGRVSLERQFRMYRFYDEHGALLYVGITGRRPFRRLMEHVCDKPWAPEMARWEVDPGVWTTEEEVLVVERHTIRSERPRYNVRHNESNPDRVWAPPVQRGAPPQQQRGGWSGRRPMGRVPSRRTPYRRLPWYTRMARTLTFRVSVLWLVLAGVFGAGAWYAADLLAAKGFTPDLPVTSTAGVGAVVATAVVVRWWKRIKRALKRRR
;
A
#
# COMPACT_ATOMS: atom_id res chain seq x y z
N MET A 1 33.20 31.55 -27.48
CA MET A 1 31.73 31.37 -27.55
C MET A 1 31.42 29.95 -27.10
N VAL A 2 31.07 29.74 -25.83
CA VAL A 2 30.75 28.41 -25.29
C VAL A 2 29.23 28.23 -25.39
N GLN A 3 28.79 27.30 -26.23
CA GLN A 3 27.39 26.90 -26.34
C GLN A 3 26.96 26.28 -25.01
N SER A 4 26.13 27.01 -24.27
CA SER A 4 25.46 26.50 -23.08
C SER A 4 24.46 25.45 -23.52
N GLN A 5 24.82 24.17 -23.34
CA GLN A 5 23.88 23.07 -23.45
C GLN A 5 22.84 23.22 -22.33
N SER A 6 21.70 23.79 -22.71
CA SER A 6 20.46 23.69 -21.95
C SER A 6 20.18 22.21 -21.70
N MET A 7 20.53 21.72 -20.51
CA MET A 7 19.99 20.45 -19.99
C MET A 7 18.48 20.59 -20.05
N GLY A 8 17.88 19.94 -21.04
CA GLY A 8 16.45 19.94 -21.24
C GLY A 8 15.79 19.59 -19.92
N ARG A 9 14.90 20.46 -19.44
CA ARG A 9 13.86 20.03 -18.51
C ARG A 9 13.23 18.82 -19.18
N VAL A 10 13.53 17.62 -18.67
CA VAL A 10 12.70 16.45 -18.94
C VAL A 10 11.32 16.90 -18.50
N SER A 11 10.46 17.25 -19.44
CA SER A 11 9.05 17.42 -19.16
C SER A 11 8.66 16.09 -18.55
N LEU A 12 8.37 16.09 -17.24
CA LEU A 12 7.80 14.95 -16.55
C LEU A 12 6.35 14.86 -17.03
N GLU A 13 6.17 14.53 -18.30
CA GLU A 13 4.93 14.05 -18.88
C GLU A 13 4.37 13.05 -17.87
N ARG A 14 3.15 13.31 -17.44
CA ARG A 14 2.57 12.61 -16.30
C ARG A 14 2.38 11.15 -16.71
N GLN A 15 3.22 10.27 -16.20
CA GLN A 15 3.13 8.85 -16.49
C GLN A 15 2.03 8.19 -15.65
N PHE A 16 1.23 7.37 -16.30
CA PHE A 16 0.24 6.52 -15.69
C PHE A 16 0.68 5.06 -15.75
N ARG A 17 0.34 4.31 -14.69
CA ARG A 17 0.58 2.88 -14.59
C ARG A 17 -0.67 2.17 -14.12
N MET A 18 -0.86 0.94 -14.57
CA MET A 18 -1.87 0.02 -14.08
C MET A 18 -1.27 -0.91 -13.03
N TYR A 19 -2.08 -1.38 -12.09
CA TYR A 19 -1.69 -2.37 -11.09
C TYR A 19 -2.82 -3.34 -10.80
N ARG A 20 -2.45 -4.51 -10.30
CA ARG A 20 -3.35 -5.64 -10.03
C ARG A 20 -3.10 -6.21 -8.63
N PHE A 21 -4.17 -6.60 -7.95
CA PHE A 21 -4.14 -7.31 -6.68
C PHE A 21 -4.72 -8.70 -6.85
N TYR A 22 -4.08 -9.69 -6.26
CA TYR A 22 -4.49 -11.09 -6.29
C TYR A 22 -4.59 -11.67 -4.89
N ASP A 23 -5.43 -12.69 -4.73
CA ASP A 23 -5.49 -13.50 -3.53
C ASP A 23 -4.40 -14.59 -3.49
N GLU A 24 -4.42 -15.42 -2.45
CA GLU A 24 -3.45 -16.51 -2.26
C GLU A 24 -3.55 -17.63 -3.31
N HIS A 25 -4.70 -17.75 -3.98
CA HIS A 25 -4.93 -18.72 -5.05
C HIS A 25 -4.66 -18.12 -6.44
N GLY A 26 -4.25 -16.86 -6.51
CA GLY A 26 -3.99 -16.15 -7.76
C GLY A 26 -5.24 -15.60 -8.44
N ALA A 27 -6.41 -15.60 -7.78
CA ALA A 27 -7.60 -14.98 -8.34
C ALA A 27 -7.48 -13.45 -8.29
N LEU A 28 -7.97 -12.79 -9.35
CA LEU A 28 -7.86 -11.35 -9.48
C LEU A 28 -8.88 -10.64 -8.59
N LEU A 29 -8.38 -9.92 -7.60
CA LEU A 29 -9.21 -9.18 -6.65
C LEU A 29 -9.58 -7.80 -7.16
N TYR A 30 -8.61 -7.07 -7.72
CA TYR A 30 -8.80 -5.68 -8.08
C TYR A 30 -7.79 -5.21 -9.12
N VAL A 31 -8.25 -4.35 -10.03
CA VAL A 31 -7.45 -3.63 -11.02
C VAL A 31 -7.60 -2.13 -10.80
N GLY A 32 -6.50 -1.38 -10.88
CA GLY A 32 -6.57 0.07 -10.79
C GLY A 32 -5.45 0.78 -11.53
N ILE A 33 -5.65 2.09 -11.75
CA ILE A 33 -4.65 2.97 -12.35
C ILE A 33 -4.08 4.00 -11.37
N THR A 34 -2.91 4.55 -11.72
CA THR A 34 -2.25 5.60 -10.95
C THR A 34 -1.35 6.48 -11.81
N GLY A 35 -1.61 7.80 -11.79
CA GLY A 35 -0.69 8.84 -12.28
C GLY A 35 0.32 9.33 -11.23
N ARG A 36 0.59 8.50 -10.22
CA ARG A 36 1.53 8.74 -9.10
C ARG A 36 2.20 7.43 -8.71
N ARG A 37 3.18 7.50 -7.80
CA ARG A 37 3.94 6.34 -7.32
C ARG A 37 3.04 5.13 -6.96
N PRO A 38 3.16 3.98 -7.65
CA PRO A 38 2.31 2.81 -7.43
C PRO A 38 2.28 2.32 -5.97
N PHE A 39 3.43 2.34 -5.29
CA PHE A 39 3.51 1.93 -3.89
C PHE A 39 2.60 2.74 -2.95
N ARG A 40 2.35 4.02 -3.26
CA ARG A 40 1.41 4.83 -2.47
C ARG A 40 -0.03 4.32 -2.59
N ARG A 41 -0.43 3.85 -3.78
CA ARG A 41 -1.75 3.25 -4.00
C ARG A 41 -1.90 1.92 -3.27
N LEU A 42 -0.87 1.09 -3.29
CA LEU A 42 -0.83 -0.14 -2.51
C LEU A 42 -1.15 0.16 -1.03
N MET A 43 -0.45 1.11 -0.43
CA MET A 43 -0.65 1.45 1.00
C MET A 43 -2.05 1.99 1.30
N GLU A 44 -2.61 2.83 0.43
CA GLU A 44 -3.99 3.31 0.58
C GLU A 44 -4.99 2.14 0.55
N HIS A 45 -4.84 1.20 -0.38
CA HIS A 45 -5.72 0.04 -0.43
C HIS A 45 -5.57 -0.85 0.81
N VAL A 46 -4.34 -1.14 1.22
CA VAL A 46 -4.06 -1.95 2.43
C VAL A 46 -4.68 -1.34 3.70
N CYS A 47 -4.71 -0.01 3.81
CA CYS A 47 -5.21 0.68 5.00
C CYS A 47 -6.73 0.89 4.98
N ASP A 48 -7.31 1.15 3.82
CA ASP A 48 -8.68 1.69 3.72
C ASP A 48 -9.70 0.68 3.18
N LYS A 49 -9.27 -0.43 2.57
CA LYS A 49 -10.18 -1.39 1.94
C LYS A 49 -10.49 -2.56 2.88
N PRO A 50 -11.78 -2.91 3.07
CA PRO A 50 -12.16 -4.02 3.93
C PRO A 50 -11.70 -5.39 3.40
N TRP A 51 -11.50 -5.51 2.08
CA TRP A 51 -11.01 -6.72 1.41
C TRP A 51 -9.47 -6.79 1.35
N ALA A 52 -8.75 -5.78 1.83
CA ALA A 52 -7.28 -5.81 1.87
C ALA A 52 -6.67 -7.07 2.54
N PRO A 53 -7.29 -7.68 3.57
CA PRO A 53 -6.77 -8.91 4.16
C PRO A 53 -6.70 -10.11 3.21
N GLU A 54 -7.46 -10.11 2.11
CA GLU A 54 -7.45 -11.19 1.11
C GLU A 54 -6.30 -11.04 0.10
N MET A 55 -5.65 -9.88 0.05
CA MET A 55 -4.57 -9.63 -0.90
C MET A 55 -3.29 -10.37 -0.50
N ALA A 56 -2.83 -11.27 -1.37
CA ALA A 56 -1.58 -12.00 -1.21
C ALA A 56 -0.48 -11.49 -2.16
N ARG A 57 -0.83 -11.02 -3.37
CA ARG A 57 0.13 -10.55 -4.37
C ARG A 57 -0.29 -9.22 -4.99
N TRP A 58 0.70 -8.39 -5.30
CA TRP A 58 0.53 -7.12 -5.99
C TRP A 58 1.51 -7.01 -7.16
N GLU A 59 0.99 -6.61 -8.31
CA GLU A 59 1.77 -6.42 -9.52
C GLU A 59 1.51 -5.03 -10.10
N VAL A 60 2.56 -4.43 -10.65
CA VAL A 60 2.47 -3.19 -11.44
C VAL A 60 2.75 -3.59 -12.87
N ASP A 61 1.85 -3.19 -13.77
CA ASP A 61 2.03 -3.45 -15.19
C ASP A 61 3.33 -2.79 -15.69
N PRO A 62 4.15 -3.49 -16.50
CA PRO A 62 5.33 -2.89 -17.10
C PRO A 62 4.98 -1.73 -18.04
N GLY A 63 3.76 -1.74 -18.63
CA GLY A 63 3.24 -0.69 -19.48
C GLY A 63 3.18 0.68 -18.80
N VAL A 64 3.48 1.72 -19.58
CA VAL A 64 3.39 3.12 -19.17
C VAL A 64 2.59 3.87 -20.21
N TRP A 65 1.63 4.67 -19.74
CA TRP A 65 0.81 5.54 -20.57
C TRP A 65 1.12 7.00 -20.28
N THR A 66 1.05 7.84 -21.30
CA THR A 66 1.33 9.28 -21.20
C THR A 66 0.07 10.10 -20.95
N THR A 67 -1.11 9.54 -21.27
CA THR A 67 -2.40 10.20 -21.07
C THR A 67 -3.29 9.44 -20.09
N GLU A 68 -4.18 10.16 -19.42
CA GLU A 68 -5.15 9.56 -18.49
C GLU A 68 -6.22 8.77 -19.26
N GLU A 69 -6.59 9.26 -20.43
CA GLU A 69 -7.62 8.70 -21.29
C GLU A 69 -7.23 7.32 -21.81
N GLU A 70 -5.99 7.15 -22.31
CA GLU A 70 -5.49 5.85 -22.79
C GLU A 70 -5.52 4.80 -21.68
N VAL A 71 -4.98 5.13 -20.50
CA VAL A 71 -4.91 4.17 -19.40
C VAL A 71 -6.31 3.82 -18.85
N LEU A 72 -7.26 4.76 -18.90
CA LEU A 72 -8.65 4.52 -18.50
C LEU A 72 -9.38 3.58 -19.48
N VAL A 73 -9.07 3.67 -20.78
CA VAL A 73 -9.60 2.73 -21.79
C VAL A 73 -9.07 1.32 -21.51
N VAL A 74 -7.77 1.19 -21.24
CA VAL A 74 -7.13 -0.09 -20.89
C VAL A 74 -7.73 -0.64 -19.58
N GLU A 75 -7.81 0.16 -18.52
CA GLU A 75 -8.40 -0.26 -17.24
C GLU A 75 -9.82 -0.77 -17.41
N ARG A 76 -10.66 -0.04 -18.16
CA ARG A 76 -12.03 -0.44 -18.44
C ARG A 76 -12.10 -1.76 -19.20
N HIS A 77 -11.24 -1.96 -20.20
CA HIS A 77 -11.17 -3.20 -20.95
C HIS A 77 -10.79 -4.37 -20.02
N THR A 78 -9.71 -4.21 -19.24
CA THR A 78 -9.21 -5.19 -18.28
C THR A 78 -10.26 -5.58 -17.25
N ILE A 79 -11.00 -4.62 -16.67
CA ILE A 79 -12.04 -4.92 -15.69
C ILE A 79 -13.17 -5.76 -16.33
N ARG A 80 -13.55 -5.45 -17.57
CA ARG A 80 -14.62 -6.18 -18.26
C ARG A 80 -14.22 -7.60 -18.65
N SER A 81 -12.97 -7.78 -19.09
CA SER A 81 -12.46 -9.07 -19.55
C SER A 81 -12.04 -9.99 -18.39
N GLU A 82 -11.29 -9.47 -17.43
CA GLU A 82 -10.72 -10.26 -16.33
C GLU A 82 -11.65 -10.35 -15.11
N ARG A 83 -12.71 -9.53 -15.06
CA ARG A 83 -13.77 -9.57 -14.03
C ARG A 83 -13.24 -9.62 -12.59
N PRO A 84 -12.40 -8.66 -12.16
CA PRO A 84 -11.86 -8.62 -10.80
C PRO A 84 -12.97 -8.56 -9.75
N ARG A 85 -12.86 -9.34 -8.67
CA ARG A 85 -13.91 -9.52 -7.65
C ARG A 85 -14.42 -8.21 -7.02
N TYR A 86 -13.53 -7.24 -6.78
CA TYR A 86 -13.83 -6.02 -6.01
C TYR A 86 -13.92 -4.73 -6.84
N ASN A 87 -13.71 -4.78 -8.16
CA ASN A 87 -14.04 -3.62 -9.00
C ASN A 87 -15.55 -3.51 -9.12
N VAL A 88 -16.09 -2.36 -8.75
CA VAL A 88 -17.53 -2.11 -8.81
C VAL A 88 -17.94 -1.56 -10.17
N ARG A 89 -17.19 -0.55 -10.65
CA ARG A 89 -17.44 0.12 -11.93
C ARG A 89 -16.90 -0.72 -13.07
N HIS A 90 -17.64 -0.75 -14.19
CA HIS A 90 -17.27 -1.47 -15.42
C HIS A 90 -17.23 -2.99 -15.27
N ASN A 91 -17.79 -3.51 -14.17
CA ASN A 91 -17.78 -4.93 -13.81
C ASN A 91 -19.21 -5.45 -13.60
N GLU A 92 -20.19 -4.86 -14.30
CA GLU A 92 -21.61 -5.11 -14.07
C GLU A 92 -22.04 -6.54 -14.41
N SER A 93 -21.31 -7.20 -15.31
CA SER A 93 -21.57 -8.58 -15.76
C SER A 93 -20.88 -9.66 -14.94
N ASN A 94 -20.11 -9.31 -13.92
CA ASN A 94 -19.38 -10.29 -13.11
C ASN A 94 -20.30 -10.87 -12.01
N PRO A 95 -20.61 -12.19 -12.05
CA PRO A 95 -21.46 -12.82 -11.02
C PRO A 95 -20.78 -12.86 -9.65
N ASP A 96 -19.45 -12.88 -9.61
CA ASP A 96 -18.66 -12.95 -8.37
C ASP A 96 -18.34 -11.56 -7.80
N ARG A 97 -18.85 -10.50 -8.44
CA ARG A 97 -18.60 -9.12 -8.01
C ARG A 97 -19.15 -8.92 -6.60
N VAL A 98 -18.25 -8.63 -5.67
CA VAL A 98 -18.64 -8.24 -4.31
C VAL A 98 -18.84 -6.73 -4.30
N TRP A 99 -20.10 -6.31 -4.22
CA TRP A 99 -20.40 -4.97 -3.75
C TRP A 99 -19.96 -4.92 -2.29
N ALA A 100 -18.90 -4.16 -1.97
CA ALA A 100 -18.48 -3.99 -0.59
C ALA A 100 -19.74 -3.67 0.24
N PRO A 101 -20.10 -4.47 1.26
CA PRO A 101 -21.35 -4.28 1.95
C PRO A 101 -21.39 -2.84 2.45
N PRO A 102 -22.55 -2.15 2.40
CA PRO A 102 -22.68 -0.91 3.13
C PRO A 102 -22.24 -1.25 4.55
N VAL A 103 -21.16 -0.61 5.03
CA VAL A 103 -20.73 -0.72 6.42
C VAL A 103 -22.01 -0.67 7.22
N GLN A 104 -22.39 -1.77 7.89
CA GLN A 104 -23.56 -1.80 8.74
C GLN A 104 -23.27 -0.78 9.84
N ARG A 105 -23.62 0.48 9.58
CA ARG A 105 -23.80 1.48 10.63
C ARG A 105 -24.89 0.84 11.45
N GLY A 106 -24.54 0.36 12.66
CA GLY A 106 -25.52 -0.10 13.62
C GLY A 106 -26.69 0.87 13.55
N ALA A 107 -27.84 0.34 13.15
CA ALA A 107 -29.03 1.16 13.05
C ALA A 107 -29.14 1.89 14.39
N PRO A 108 -29.32 3.22 14.42
CA PRO A 108 -29.65 3.86 15.68
C PRO A 108 -30.85 3.10 16.26
N PRO A 109 -30.89 2.86 17.58
CA PRO A 109 -32.05 2.20 18.18
C PRO A 109 -33.28 2.93 17.65
N GLN A 110 -34.22 2.17 17.13
CA GLN A 110 -35.48 2.67 16.58
C GLN A 110 -36.26 3.26 17.76
N GLN A 111 -35.87 4.46 18.16
CA GLN A 111 -36.55 5.25 19.16
C GLN A 111 -37.86 5.59 18.48
N GLN A 112 -38.92 4.87 18.90
CA GLN A 112 -40.30 5.15 18.56
C GLN A 112 -40.53 6.65 18.76
N ARG A 113 -40.46 7.42 17.67
CA ARG A 113 -40.88 8.81 17.66
C ARG A 113 -42.24 8.82 17.01
N GLY A 114 -43.26 8.87 17.86
CA GLY A 114 -44.59 9.26 17.47
C GLY A 114 -44.58 10.63 16.78
N GLY A 115 -45.53 10.79 15.86
CA GLY A 115 -46.08 12.08 15.43
C GLY A 115 -45.09 13.06 14.79
N TRP A 116 -44.99 13.05 13.47
CA TRP A 116 -44.51 14.22 12.72
C TRP A 116 -45.43 14.51 11.54
N SER A 117 -46.49 15.29 11.79
CA SER A 117 -47.24 16.03 10.79
C SER A 117 -46.57 17.39 10.60
N GLY A 118 -45.87 17.60 9.49
CA GLY A 118 -45.20 18.88 9.23
C GLY A 118 -44.52 18.93 7.86
N ARG A 119 -44.94 19.90 7.04
CA ARG A 119 -44.57 20.10 5.63
C ARG A 119 -43.07 20.25 5.42
N ARG A 120 -42.55 19.67 4.32
CA ARG A 120 -41.15 19.80 3.87
C ARG A 120 -40.97 21.07 3.02
N PRO A 121 -39.90 21.86 3.23
CA PRO A 121 -39.30 22.65 2.17
C PRO A 121 -38.12 21.88 1.54
N MET A 122 -38.04 21.88 0.21
CA MET A 122 -36.88 21.38 -0.54
C MET A 122 -35.69 22.34 -0.34
N GLY A 123 -34.80 22.01 0.58
CA GLY A 123 -33.47 22.59 0.70
C GLY A 123 -32.42 21.64 0.15
N ARG A 124 -31.54 22.14 -0.73
CA ARG A 124 -30.42 21.41 -1.35
C ARG A 124 -29.71 20.51 -0.35
N VAL A 125 -29.60 19.23 -0.69
CA VAL A 125 -28.80 18.25 0.06
C VAL A 125 -27.31 18.60 -0.14
N PRO A 126 -26.58 19.09 0.88
CA PRO A 126 -25.14 19.14 0.77
C PRO A 126 -24.62 17.70 0.74
N SER A 127 -23.83 17.37 -0.28
CA SER A 127 -23.07 16.13 -0.34
C SER A 127 -22.14 16.07 0.88
N ARG A 128 -22.62 15.46 1.97
CA ARG A 128 -21.79 15.08 3.11
C ARG A 128 -20.86 13.97 2.65
N ARG A 129 -19.62 14.33 2.28
CA ARG A 129 -18.50 13.39 2.29
C ARG A 129 -18.44 12.82 3.71
N THR A 130 -18.94 11.62 3.89
CA THR A 130 -18.88 10.93 5.18
C THR A 130 -17.40 10.73 5.53
N PRO A 131 -16.93 11.20 6.70
CA PRO A 131 -15.61 10.83 7.17
C PRO A 131 -15.66 9.33 7.42
N TYR A 132 -14.84 8.56 6.71
CA TYR A 132 -14.66 7.14 6.97
C TYR A 132 -14.13 7.00 8.41
N ARG A 133 -15.04 6.73 9.35
CA ARG A 133 -14.73 6.61 10.77
C ARG A 133 -13.97 5.30 10.94
N ARG A 134 -12.67 5.43 11.21
CA ARG A 134 -11.67 4.36 11.26
C ARG A 134 -12.21 3.11 11.97
N LEU A 135 -12.26 2.00 11.24
CA LEU A 135 -12.63 0.70 11.80
C LEU A 135 -11.52 0.18 12.74
N PRO A 136 -11.86 -0.38 13.92
CA PRO A 136 -10.89 -0.82 14.93
C PRO A 136 -9.94 -1.95 14.50
N TRP A 137 -10.31 -2.74 13.47
CA TRP A 137 -9.55 -3.91 13.02
C TRP A 137 -8.14 -3.57 12.50
N TYR A 138 -7.94 -2.35 12.00
CA TYR A 138 -6.64 -1.82 11.60
C TYR A 138 -5.58 -1.93 12.71
N THR A 139 -5.97 -1.76 13.98
CA THR A 139 -5.02 -1.87 15.09
C THR A 139 -4.59 -3.30 15.42
N ARG A 140 -5.44 -4.31 15.13
CA ARG A 140 -5.10 -5.73 15.28
C ARG A 140 -4.25 -6.23 14.12
N MET A 141 -4.59 -5.86 12.88
CA MET A 141 -3.79 -6.25 11.71
C MET A 141 -2.47 -5.51 11.59
N ALA A 142 -2.41 -4.22 11.96
CA ALA A 142 -1.14 -3.53 12.08
C ALA A 142 -0.23 -4.26 13.08
N ARG A 143 -0.76 -4.79 14.19
CA ARG A 143 0.04 -5.56 15.15
C ARG A 143 0.55 -6.88 14.57
N THR A 144 -0.27 -7.66 13.88
CA THR A 144 0.15 -8.95 13.30
C THR A 144 1.07 -8.80 12.09
N LEU A 145 0.81 -7.83 11.21
CA LEU A 145 1.70 -7.50 10.08
C LEU A 145 3.03 -6.92 10.57
N THR A 146 3.01 -6.06 11.60
CA THR A 146 4.24 -5.56 12.25
C THR A 146 5.01 -6.70 12.89
N PHE A 147 4.35 -7.69 13.50
CA PHE A 147 5.01 -8.85 14.09
C PHE A 147 5.69 -9.72 13.02
N ARG A 148 4.97 -10.06 11.94
CA ARG A 148 5.50 -10.92 10.86
C ARG A 148 6.65 -10.27 10.08
N VAL A 149 6.55 -8.97 9.78
CA VAL A 149 7.65 -8.22 9.13
C VAL A 149 8.85 -8.10 10.06
N SER A 150 8.64 -7.93 11.38
CA SER A 150 9.75 -7.87 12.35
C SER A 150 10.45 -9.22 12.53
N VAL A 151 9.70 -10.33 12.56
CA VAL A 151 10.28 -11.68 12.65
C VAL A 151 11.06 -12.02 11.39
N LEU A 152 10.51 -11.73 10.20
CA LEU A 152 11.24 -11.92 8.93
C LEU A 152 12.53 -11.08 8.90
N TRP A 153 12.48 -9.84 9.40
CA TRP A 153 13.67 -9.00 9.53
C TRP A 153 14.69 -9.56 10.52
N LEU A 154 14.27 -10.11 11.66
CA LEU A 154 15.16 -10.73 12.63
C LEU A 154 15.81 -12.01 12.08
N VAL A 155 15.07 -12.81 11.31
CA VAL A 155 15.60 -13.99 10.63
C VAL A 155 16.63 -13.58 9.57
N LEU A 156 16.32 -12.59 8.73
CA LEU A 156 17.27 -12.08 7.74
C LEU A 156 18.51 -11.46 8.40
N ALA A 157 18.34 -10.65 9.45
CA ALA A 157 19.45 -10.08 10.19
C ALA A 157 20.30 -11.16 10.89
N GLY A 158 19.67 -12.22 11.41
CA GLY A 158 20.37 -13.36 12.01
C GLY A 158 21.16 -14.18 10.99
N VAL A 159 20.58 -14.45 9.81
CA VAL A 159 21.26 -15.20 8.72
C VAL A 159 22.44 -14.41 8.16
N PHE A 160 22.27 -13.10 7.90
CA PHE A 160 23.36 -12.26 7.43
C PHE A 160 24.41 -11.97 8.52
N GLY A 161 24.00 -11.85 9.78
CA GLY A 161 24.91 -11.71 10.92
C GLY A 161 25.75 -12.97 11.12
N ALA A 162 25.13 -14.15 11.18
CA ALA A 162 25.82 -15.42 11.39
C ALA A 162 26.71 -15.82 10.19
N GLY A 163 26.27 -15.54 8.96
CA GLY A 163 27.07 -15.78 7.76
C GLY A 163 28.37 -14.98 7.73
N ALA A 164 28.40 -13.77 8.29
CA ALA A 164 29.60 -12.96 8.39
C ALA A 164 30.64 -13.54 9.38
N TRP A 165 30.18 -14.15 10.48
CA TRP A 165 31.06 -14.83 11.45
C TRP A 165 31.62 -16.14 10.89
N TYR A 166 30.79 -16.95 10.23
CA TYR A 166 31.22 -18.21 9.62
C TYR A 166 32.24 -18.01 8.49
N ALA A 167 32.08 -16.94 7.69
CA ALA A 167 33.04 -16.59 6.65
C ALA A 167 34.39 -16.14 7.23
N ALA A 168 34.39 -15.43 8.37
CA ALA A 168 35.61 -15.01 9.05
C ALA A 168 36.38 -16.22 9.61
N ASP A 169 35.69 -17.17 10.25
CA ASP A 169 36.30 -18.40 10.77
C ASP A 169 36.87 -19.28 9.63
N LEU A 170 36.16 -19.39 8.50
CA LEU A 170 36.62 -20.11 7.31
C LEU A 170 37.86 -19.47 6.65
N LEU A 171 37.98 -18.15 6.68
CA LEU A 171 39.15 -17.43 6.16
C LEU A 171 40.35 -17.56 7.12
N ALA A 172 40.11 -17.47 8.43
CA ALA A 172 41.13 -17.70 9.45
C ALA A 172 41.68 -19.14 9.40
N ALA A 173 40.81 -20.15 9.21
CA ALA A 173 41.21 -21.54 9.06
C ALA A 173 42.07 -21.81 7.82
N LYS A 174 42.02 -20.94 6.80
CA LYS A 174 42.86 -21.00 5.59
C LYS A 174 44.14 -20.16 5.69
N GLY A 175 44.47 -19.67 6.88
CA GLY A 175 45.66 -18.84 7.12
C GLY A 175 45.55 -17.43 6.57
N PHE A 176 44.34 -17.00 6.18
CA PHE A 176 44.10 -15.64 5.72
C PHE A 176 43.71 -14.79 6.93
N THR A 177 44.67 -14.10 7.52
CA THR A 177 44.43 -13.06 8.52
C THR A 177 44.19 -11.74 7.79
N PRO A 178 42.93 -11.28 7.63
CA PRO A 178 42.73 -9.94 7.09
C PRO A 178 43.29 -8.93 8.10
N ASP A 179 44.33 -8.19 7.72
CA ASP A 179 44.86 -7.01 8.44
C ASP A 179 43.90 -5.81 8.39
N LEU A 180 42.61 -6.06 8.13
CA LEU A 180 41.58 -5.05 8.11
C LEU A 180 40.92 -5.00 9.49
N PRO A 181 40.77 -3.81 10.11
CA PRO A 181 39.97 -3.67 11.30
C PRO A 181 38.52 -4.07 10.97
N VAL A 182 38.12 -5.28 11.37
CA VAL A 182 36.76 -5.83 11.22
C VAL A 182 35.72 -4.97 11.97
N THR A 183 36.16 -3.98 12.73
CA THR A 183 35.31 -2.93 13.27
C THR A 183 35.05 -1.85 12.22
N SER A 184 33.93 -1.94 11.49
CA SER A 184 32.91 -0.86 11.55
C SER A 184 31.91 -0.84 10.40
N THR A 185 32.18 -1.26 9.18
CA THR A 185 31.27 -0.91 8.06
C THR A 185 29.96 -1.70 8.04
N ALA A 186 30.02 -3.02 8.27
CA ALA A 186 28.82 -3.87 8.33
C ALA A 186 27.95 -3.58 9.57
N GLY A 187 28.59 -3.36 10.73
CA GLY A 187 27.89 -3.00 11.97
C GLY A 187 27.24 -1.61 11.90
N VAL A 188 27.95 -0.62 11.34
CA VAL A 188 27.39 0.74 11.14
C VAL A 188 26.22 0.70 10.16
N GLY A 189 26.30 -0.10 9.09
CA GLY A 189 25.19 -0.27 8.14
C GLY A 189 23.90 -0.76 8.80
N ALA A 190 23.99 -1.79 9.64
CA ALA A 190 22.84 -2.35 10.37
C ALA A 190 22.26 -1.36 11.40
N VAL A 191 23.13 -0.63 12.13
CA VAL A 191 22.70 0.38 13.11
C VAL A 191 22.03 1.57 12.42
N VAL A 192 22.58 2.05 11.29
CA VAL A 192 22.00 3.14 10.51
C VAL A 192 20.65 2.71 9.91
N ALA A 193 20.55 1.52 9.32
CA ALA A 193 19.29 1.00 8.80
C ALA A 193 18.21 0.89 9.89
N THR A 194 18.58 0.36 11.05
CA THR A 194 17.68 0.26 12.23
C THR A 194 17.24 1.65 12.69
N ALA A 195 18.16 2.61 12.81
CA ALA A 195 17.85 3.98 13.20
C ALA A 195 16.91 4.68 12.19
N VAL A 196 17.10 4.43 10.88
CA VAL A 196 16.23 4.95 9.81
C VAL A 196 14.82 4.37 9.92
N VAL A 197 14.68 3.05 10.10
CA VAL A 197 13.38 2.38 10.27
C VAL A 197 12.67 2.89 11.54
N VAL A 198 13.38 2.99 12.67
CA VAL A 198 12.84 3.51 13.93
C VAL A 198 12.40 4.98 13.79
N ARG A 199 13.21 5.82 13.13
CA ARG A 199 12.88 7.25 12.91
C ARG A 199 11.71 7.42 11.95
N TRP A 200 11.64 6.61 10.90
CA TRP A 200 10.51 6.54 9.97
C TRP A 200 9.23 6.11 10.69
N TRP A 201 9.29 5.08 11.54
CA TRP A 201 8.17 4.63 12.36
C TRP A 201 7.70 5.68 13.35
N LYS A 202 8.62 6.38 14.04
CA LYS A 202 8.29 7.52 14.91
C LYS A 202 7.64 8.67 14.14
N ARG A 203 8.03 8.91 12.87
CA ARG A 203 7.38 9.90 12.00
C ARG A 203 5.97 9.48 11.61
N ILE A 204 5.76 8.21 11.24
CA ILE A 204 4.43 7.66 10.96
C ILE A 204 3.53 7.78 12.20
N LYS A 205 3.99 7.34 13.37
CA LYS A 205 3.24 7.47 14.63
C LYS A 205 2.88 8.92 14.95
N ARG A 206 3.80 9.87 14.76
CA ARG A 206 3.54 11.32 14.98
C ARG A 206 2.55 11.89 13.96
N ALA A 207 2.68 11.55 12.68
CA ALA A 207 1.74 11.96 11.64
C ALA A 207 0.33 11.39 11.88
N LEU A 208 0.24 10.17 12.42
CA LEU A 208 -1.02 9.55 12.83
C LEU A 208 -1.62 10.21 14.10
N LYS A 209 -0.78 10.69 15.03
CA LYS A 209 -1.22 11.39 16.25
C LYS A 209 -1.71 12.82 16.00
N ARG A 210 -1.10 13.55 15.04
CA ARG A 210 -1.52 14.92 14.65
C ARG A 210 -2.80 14.99 13.80
N ARG A 211 -3.34 13.83 13.41
CA ARG A 211 -4.60 13.71 12.65
C ARG A 211 -5.76 13.15 13.50
N ARG A 212 -5.57 13.14 14.83
CA ARG A 212 -6.64 13.02 15.84
C ARG A 212 -6.99 14.41 16.30
#